data_AF-A0A970RXF3-F1
#
_entry.id   AF-A0A970RXF3-F1
#
_cell.length_a   1.000
_cell.length_b   1.000
_cell.length_c   1.000
_cell.angle_alpha   90.00
_cell.angle_beta   90.00
_cell.angle_gamma   90.00
#
_symmetry.space_group_name_H-M   'P 1'
#
loop_
_entity.id
_entity.type
_entity.pdbx_description
1 polymer ?
#
loop_
_entity_poly.entity_id
_entity_poly.type
_entity_poly.pdbx_seq_one_letter_code
_entity_poly.pdbx_strand_id
1 'polypeptide(L)'
;MNKKAFSAIVIALILALCLGALSSCAKEKQVSRIQILGGSFKDNYSLDETVDYDKIYIIVTYKDGDTARVKVQPEWIEGFDLSTTGSHKALTVNYKGAKAEYLYSVTYKYSVTSPVRLSATKGDANGKKEITLALANLDRMPAYAVRVDISLNGMKYEGREDTLPEGWGATQNASGGKLSLLFFAADGTAPLEGGLTKVYLSGQSDTIYLEAVISDGVSDHRLPDISLGIK
;
A
#
# COMPACT_ATOMS: atom_id res chain seq x y z
N MET A 1 -17.84 64.69 20.14
CA MET A 1 -18.49 63.82 19.13
C MET A 1 -19.43 62.85 19.83
N ASN A 2 -20.71 62.87 19.45
CA ASN A 2 -21.74 62.05 20.08
C ASN A 2 -21.46 60.56 19.76
N LYS A 3 -21.39 59.67 20.77
CA LYS A 3 -20.99 58.25 20.58
C LYS A 3 -21.84 57.51 19.54
N LYS A 4 -23.10 57.95 19.35
CA LYS A 4 -24.03 57.43 18.33
C LYS A 4 -23.64 57.84 16.89
N ALA A 5 -23.05 59.02 16.70
CA ALA A 5 -22.60 59.51 15.39
C ALA A 5 -21.29 58.85 14.94
N PHE A 6 -20.38 58.54 15.89
CA PHE A 6 -19.14 57.82 15.59
C PHE A 6 -19.41 56.35 15.20
N SER A 7 -20.34 55.69 15.89
CA SER A 7 -20.74 54.31 15.57
C SER A 7 -21.41 54.19 14.20
N ALA A 8 -22.23 55.17 13.80
CA ALA A 8 -22.90 55.15 12.49
C ALA A 8 -21.90 55.32 11.33
N ILE A 9 -20.88 56.17 11.50
CA ILE A 9 -19.84 56.41 10.49
C ILE A 9 -18.93 55.19 10.33
N VAL A 10 -18.57 54.53 11.44
CA VAL A 10 -17.75 53.31 11.40
C VAL A 10 -18.50 52.14 10.75
N ILE A 11 -19.81 51.99 11.01
CA ILE A 11 -20.62 50.95 10.36
C ILE A 11 -20.81 51.24 8.86
N ALA A 12 -21.00 52.50 8.46
CA ALA A 12 -21.09 52.89 7.05
C ALA A 12 -19.76 52.67 6.29
N LEU A 13 -18.62 52.92 6.93
CA LEU A 13 -17.30 52.64 6.35
C LEU A 13 -17.01 51.14 6.21
N ILE A 14 -17.41 50.33 7.19
CA ILE A 14 -17.25 48.87 7.13
C ILE A 14 -18.16 48.26 6.05
N LEU A 15 -19.39 48.76 5.87
CA LEU A 15 -20.26 48.33 4.77
C LEU A 15 -19.71 48.73 3.39
N ALA A 16 -19.10 49.92 3.26
CA ALA A 16 -18.48 50.39 2.03
C ALA A 16 -17.20 49.62 1.67
N LEU A 17 -16.42 49.19 2.66
CA LEU A 17 -15.26 48.30 2.48
C LEU A 17 -15.67 46.87 2.11
N CYS A 18 -16.83 46.39 2.57
CA CYS A 18 -17.37 45.08 2.15
C CYS A 18 -17.91 45.08 0.72
N LEU A 19 -18.31 46.23 0.16
CA LEU A 19 -18.77 46.35 -1.24
C LEU A 19 -17.60 46.43 -2.25
N GLY A 20 -16.38 46.73 -1.79
CA GLY A 20 -15.18 46.82 -2.64
C GLY A 20 -14.44 45.51 -2.91
N ALA A 21 -14.86 44.40 -2.31
CA ALA A 21 -14.20 43.08 -2.45
C ALA A 21 -14.92 42.11 -3.40
N LEU A 22 -15.87 42.58 -4.21
CA LEU A 22 -16.59 41.78 -5.20
C LEU A 22 -16.18 42.14 -6.63
N SER A 23 -14.89 42.07 -6.97
CA SER A 23 -14.48 42.26 -8.37
C SER A 23 -13.19 41.53 -8.73
N SER A 24 -13.26 40.20 -8.69
CA SER A 24 -12.66 39.34 -9.72
C SER A 24 -13.25 37.94 -9.58
N CYS A 25 -14.54 37.79 -9.91
CA CYS A 25 -15.04 36.47 -10.24
C CYS A 25 -14.55 36.14 -11.65
N ALA A 26 -13.25 35.84 -11.79
CA ALA A 26 -12.77 35.20 -13.00
C ALA A 26 -13.59 33.91 -13.15
N LYS A 27 -14.49 33.90 -14.15
CA LYS A 27 -15.35 32.75 -14.43
C LYS A 27 -14.46 31.53 -14.57
N GLU A 28 -14.60 30.58 -13.64
CA GLU A 28 -13.76 29.39 -13.63
C GLU A 28 -13.92 28.67 -14.98
N LYS A 29 -12.79 28.45 -15.67
CA LYS A 29 -12.82 27.80 -16.98
C LYS A 29 -13.35 26.39 -16.83
N GLN A 30 -14.37 26.05 -17.61
CA GLN A 30 -14.93 24.70 -17.61
C GLN A 30 -14.02 23.76 -18.39
N VAL A 31 -13.64 22.65 -17.76
CA VAL A 31 -12.86 21.59 -18.40
C VAL A 31 -13.70 20.92 -19.50
N SER A 32 -13.10 20.70 -20.65
CA SER A 32 -13.69 19.95 -21.76
C SER A 32 -13.17 18.51 -21.78
N ARG A 33 -11.84 18.33 -21.72
CA ARG A 33 -11.18 17.02 -21.62
C ARG A 33 -9.83 17.14 -20.93
N ILE A 34 -9.30 15.99 -20.53
CA ILE A 34 -7.92 15.86 -20.04
C ILE A 34 -7.20 14.76 -20.82
N GLN A 35 -5.88 14.88 -20.89
CA GLN A 35 -4.99 13.86 -21.42
C GLN A 35 -3.81 13.70 -20.47
N ILE A 36 -3.44 12.46 -20.17
CA ILE A 36 -2.23 12.17 -19.41
C ILE A 36 -1.01 12.52 -20.25
N LEU A 37 -0.12 13.36 -19.71
CA LEU A 37 1.10 13.75 -20.41
C LEU A 37 2.03 12.54 -20.52
N GLY A 38 2.56 12.29 -21.71
CA GLY A 38 3.51 11.20 -21.95
C GLY A 38 4.70 11.26 -20.99
N GLY A 39 5.08 10.09 -20.44
CA GLY A 39 6.12 9.97 -19.42
C GLY A 39 5.66 10.25 -17.98
N SER A 40 4.39 10.60 -17.76
CA SER A 40 3.83 10.74 -16.40
C SER A 40 3.74 9.40 -15.67
N PHE A 41 3.41 8.33 -16.38
CA PHE A 41 3.40 6.97 -15.87
C PHE A 41 4.34 6.09 -16.70
N LYS A 42 4.78 4.98 -16.11
CA LYS A 42 5.54 3.92 -16.80
C LYS A 42 4.57 2.87 -17.30
N ASP A 43 4.93 2.21 -18.40
CA ASP A 43 4.17 1.05 -18.87
C ASP A 43 4.43 -0.19 -18.00
N ASN A 44 5.60 -0.25 -17.37
CA ASN A 44 6.04 -1.38 -16.56
C ASN A 44 6.62 -0.89 -15.22
N TYR A 45 6.06 -1.42 -14.15
CA TYR A 45 6.52 -1.21 -12.77
C TYR A 45 7.00 -2.53 -12.18
N SER A 46 7.96 -2.45 -11.25
CA SER A 46 8.23 -3.55 -10.34
C SER A 46 7.14 -3.59 -9.26
N LEU A 47 6.88 -4.78 -8.70
CA LEU A 47 6.03 -4.92 -7.53
C LEU A 47 6.50 -3.99 -6.39
N ASP A 48 5.56 -3.30 -5.76
CA ASP A 48 5.79 -2.34 -4.66
C ASP A 48 6.72 -1.17 -5.00
N GLU A 49 6.91 -0.87 -6.29
CA GLU A 49 7.73 0.26 -6.71
C GLU A 49 7.16 1.60 -6.22
N THR A 50 8.01 2.45 -5.63
CA THR A 50 7.63 3.79 -5.21
C THR A 50 7.41 4.71 -6.42
N VAL A 51 6.29 5.41 -6.43
CA VAL A 51 5.92 6.36 -7.50
C VAL A 51 6.37 7.77 -7.15
N ASP A 52 7.03 8.43 -8.09
CA ASP A 52 7.36 9.85 -8.02
C ASP A 52 6.21 10.70 -8.57
N TYR A 53 5.28 11.07 -7.70
CA TYR A 53 4.10 11.87 -8.07
C TYR A 53 4.45 13.29 -8.56
N ASP A 54 5.68 13.77 -8.33
CA ASP A 54 6.09 15.11 -8.77
C ASP A 54 6.25 15.21 -10.30
N LYS A 55 6.38 14.06 -10.97
CA LYS A 55 6.54 13.95 -12.42
C LYS A 55 5.24 13.70 -13.18
N ILE A 56 4.09 13.64 -12.48
CA ILE A 56 2.81 13.29 -13.09
C ILE A 56 2.05 14.56 -13.50
N TYR A 57 1.78 14.69 -14.79
CA TYR A 57 1.06 15.83 -15.35
C TYR A 57 -0.05 15.39 -16.30
N ILE A 58 -1.08 16.22 -16.38
CA ILE A 58 -2.09 16.16 -17.43
C ILE A 58 -2.05 17.44 -18.27
N ILE A 59 -2.46 17.32 -19.52
CA ILE A 59 -2.85 18.44 -20.36
C ILE A 59 -4.38 18.58 -20.27
N VAL A 60 -4.84 19.72 -19.79
CA VAL A 60 -6.26 20.08 -19.70
C VAL A 60 -6.61 20.90 -20.94
N THR A 61 -7.70 20.57 -21.61
CA THR A 61 -8.32 21.42 -22.63
C THR A 61 -9.63 21.98 -22.08
N TYR A 62 -9.79 23.29 -22.08
CA TYR A 62 -10.99 23.97 -21.61
C TYR A 62 -12.01 24.17 -22.74
N LYS A 63 -13.26 24.47 -22.38
CA LYS A 63 -14.34 24.69 -23.37
C LYS A 63 -14.12 25.92 -24.26
N ASP A 64 -13.30 26.86 -23.84
CA ASP A 64 -12.90 28.03 -24.63
C ASP A 64 -11.73 27.76 -25.58
N GLY A 65 -11.20 26.53 -25.60
CA GLY A 65 -10.12 26.09 -26.48
C GLY A 65 -8.71 26.19 -25.87
N ASP A 66 -8.56 26.89 -24.74
CA ASP A 66 -7.27 27.02 -24.09
C ASP A 66 -6.78 25.70 -23.50
N THR A 67 -5.46 25.58 -23.37
CA THR A 67 -4.83 24.42 -22.75
C THR A 67 -3.92 24.81 -21.59
N ALA A 68 -3.81 23.93 -20.60
CA ALA A 68 -2.91 24.09 -19.48
C ALA A 68 -2.26 22.76 -19.10
N ARG A 69 -0.99 22.82 -18.71
CA ARG A 69 -0.31 21.72 -18.03
C ARG A 69 -0.62 21.80 -16.54
N VAL A 70 -1.19 20.74 -15.99
CA VAL A 70 -1.56 20.68 -14.57
C VAL A 70 -0.86 19.49 -13.93
N LYS A 71 -0.22 19.72 -12.78
CA LYS A 71 0.37 18.67 -11.96
C LYS A 71 -0.75 17.85 -11.31
N VAL A 72 -0.70 16.54 -11.46
CA VAL A 72 -1.71 15.63 -10.88
C VAL A 72 -1.43 15.47 -9.39
N GLN A 73 -2.48 15.53 -8.57
CA GLN A 73 -2.40 15.17 -7.16
C GLN A 73 -2.77 13.69 -6.97
N PRO A 74 -2.16 12.97 -6.01
CA PRO A 74 -2.42 11.53 -5.81
C PRO A 74 -3.90 11.18 -5.63
N GLU A 75 -4.68 12.02 -4.96
CA GLU A 75 -6.11 11.82 -4.72
C GLU A 75 -6.97 11.87 -6.00
N TRP A 76 -6.42 12.32 -7.11
CA TRP A 76 -7.10 12.29 -8.42
C TRP A 76 -6.90 10.97 -9.15
N ILE A 77 -6.01 10.10 -8.65
CA ILE A 77 -5.66 8.83 -9.28
C ILE A 77 -6.45 7.71 -8.60
N GLU A 78 -7.34 7.10 -9.38
CA GLU A 78 -8.18 5.97 -8.97
C GLU A 78 -7.62 4.66 -9.57
N GLY A 79 -7.66 3.55 -8.83
CA GLY A 79 -7.32 2.21 -9.34
C GLY A 79 -5.83 1.92 -9.54
N PHE A 80 -4.94 2.82 -9.17
CA PHE A 80 -3.50 2.59 -9.28
C PHE A 80 -2.99 1.69 -8.14
N ASP A 81 -2.66 0.45 -8.46
CA ASP A 81 -2.21 -0.57 -7.51
C ASP A 81 -0.94 -1.27 -8.00
N LEU A 82 0.15 -1.04 -7.28
CA LEU A 82 1.44 -1.68 -7.53
C LEU A 82 1.71 -2.86 -6.57
N SER A 83 0.75 -3.21 -5.71
CA SER A 83 0.92 -4.27 -4.70
C SER A 83 0.51 -5.66 -5.17
N THR A 84 -0.02 -5.78 -6.39
CA THR A 84 -0.30 -7.07 -7.04
C THR A 84 0.22 -7.06 -8.48
N THR A 85 0.75 -8.20 -8.92
CA THR A 85 1.20 -8.36 -10.31
C THR A 85 0.02 -8.43 -11.26
N GLY A 86 0.22 -8.00 -12.50
CA GLY A 86 -0.79 -8.11 -13.55
C GLY A 86 -0.38 -7.37 -14.80
N SER A 87 -0.87 -7.83 -15.95
CA SER A 87 -0.77 -7.12 -17.21
C SER A 87 -2.05 -6.33 -17.47
N HIS A 88 -1.93 -5.20 -18.18
CA HIS A 88 -3.08 -4.36 -18.56
C HIS A 88 -3.92 -3.90 -17.37
N LYS A 89 -3.28 -3.60 -16.24
CA LYS A 89 -3.93 -2.91 -15.12
C LYS A 89 -4.27 -1.49 -15.56
N ALA A 90 -5.38 -0.96 -15.08
CA ALA A 90 -5.85 0.38 -15.43
C ALA A 90 -5.83 1.30 -14.21
N LEU A 91 -5.41 2.54 -14.41
CA LEU A 91 -5.65 3.65 -13.49
C LEU A 91 -6.45 4.73 -14.21
N THR A 92 -7.20 5.52 -13.44
CA THR A 92 -7.96 6.66 -13.95
C THR A 92 -7.53 7.93 -13.25
N VAL A 93 -7.17 8.96 -14.01
CA VAL A 93 -7.00 10.32 -13.50
C VAL A 93 -8.33 11.06 -13.64
N ASN A 94 -8.86 11.60 -12.55
CA ASN A 94 -10.09 12.37 -12.51
C ASN A 94 -9.80 13.82 -12.11
N TYR A 95 -10.04 14.75 -13.03
CA TYR A 95 -9.84 16.19 -12.78
C TYR A 95 -11.10 16.96 -13.15
N LYS A 96 -11.74 17.55 -12.13
CA LYS A 96 -12.97 18.35 -12.27
C LYS A 96 -14.06 17.64 -13.10
N GLY A 97 -14.20 16.32 -12.91
CA GLY A 97 -15.19 15.48 -13.60
C GLY A 97 -14.77 14.95 -14.97
N ALA A 98 -13.65 15.43 -15.54
CA ALA A 98 -13.07 14.84 -16.73
C ALA A 98 -12.14 13.68 -16.35
N LYS A 99 -12.22 12.56 -17.07
CA LYS A 99 -11.46 11.34 -16.79
C LYS A 99 -10.51 11.00 -17.95
N ALA A 100 -9.34 10.48 -17.62
CA ALA A 100 -8.42 9.84 -18.57
C ALA A 100 -7.88 8.55 -17.94
N GLU A 101 -7.84 7.49 -18.75
CA GLU A 101 -7.34 6.18 -18.33
C GLU A 101 -5.90 5.96 -18.80
N TYR A 102 -5.13 5.18 -18.04
CA TYR A 102 -3.81 4.71 -18.43
C TYR A 102 -3.66 3.23 -18.09
N LEU A 103 -3.12 2.46 -19.04
CA LEU A 103 -2.82 1.05 -18.85
C LEU A 103 -1.35 0.85 -18.49
N TYR A 104 -1.09 0.00 -17.51
CA TYR A 104 0.24 -0.34 -17.03
C TYR A 104 0.32 -1.83 -16.68
N SER A 105 1.54 -2.31 -16.45
CA SER A 105 1.81 -3.66 -15.98
C SER A 105 2.68 -3.62 -14.72
N VAL A 106 2.45 -4.59 -13.84
CA VAL A 106 3.25 -4.79 -12.62
C VAL A 106 3.88 -6.17 -12.70
N THR A 107 5.20 -6.21 -12.60
CA THR A 107 5.99 -7.42 -12.80
C THR A 107 6.76 -7.81 -11.55
N TYR A 108 6.91 -9.11 -11.37
CA TYR A 108 7.74 -9.72 -10.34
C TYR A 108 8.20 -11.09 -10.84
N LYS A 109 9.13 -11.72 -10.13
CA LYS A 109 9.66 -13.05 -10.49
C LYS A 109 8.55 -14.10 -10.59
N TYR A 110 7.48 -13.94 -9.80
CA TYR A 110 6.31 -14.81 -9.76
C TYR A 110 5.03 -13.98 -9.67
N SER A 111 3.87 -14.60 -9.93
CA SER A 111 2.57 -13.95 -9.75
C SER A 111 2.29 -13.72 -8.26
N VAL A 112 1.97 -12.49 -7.89
CA VAL A 112 1.56 -12.05 -6.55
C VAL A 112 0.15 -11.49 -6.65
N THR A 113 -0.79 -12.18 -6.00
CA THR A 113 -2.24 -11.93 -6.10
C THR A 113 -2.82 -11.36 -4.80
N SER A 114 -1.98 -10.89 -3.89
CA SER A 114 -2.40 -10.28 -2.62
C SER A 114 -1.59 -9.02 -2.29
N PRO A 115 -2.22 -7.99 -1.70
CA PRO A 115 -1.53 -6.84 -1.13
C PRO A 115 -0.86 -7.12 0.22
N VAL A 116 -1.12 -8.27 0.85
CA VAL A 116 -0.55 -8.66 2.15
C VAL A 116 0.95 -8.89 2.03
N ARG A 117 1.70 -8.59 3.09
CA ARG A 117 3.16 -8.78 3.11
C ARG A 117 3.60 -9.53 4.35
N LEU A 118 4.46 -10.53 4.14
CA LEU A 118 5.22 -11.13 5.23
C LEU A 118 6.36 -10.18 5.61
N SER A 119 6.57 -10.02 6.90
CA SER A 119 7.76 -9.41 7.48
C SER A 119 8.52 -10.47 8.25
N ALA A 120 9.84 -10.50 8.08
CA ALA A 120 10.74 -11.35 8.85
C ALA A 120 11.86 -10.47 9.40
N THR A 121 11.93 -10.37 10.73
CA THR A 121 12.95 -9.57 11.41
C THR A 121 13.83 -10.49 12.24
N LYS A 122 15.13 -10.25 12.23
CA LYS A 122 16.10 -11.04 13.00
C LYS A 122 16.34 -10.43 14.37
N GLY A 123 16.65 -11.30 15.32
CA GLY A 123 17.15 -10.95 16.63
C GLY A 123 18.05 -12.06 17.17
N ASP A 124 18.48 -11.90 18.41
CA ASP A 124 19.24 -12.89 19.15
C ASP A 124 18.58 -13.07 20.52
N ALA A 125 18.37 -14.33 20.93
CA ALA A 125 17.77 -14.67 22.21
C ALA A 125 18.52 -15.87 22.83
N ASN A 126 19.15 -15.67 23.98
CA ASN A 126 19.85 -16.73 24.72
C ASN A 126 20.86 -17.54 23.87
N GLY A 127 21.59 -16.86 22.97
CA GLY A 127 22.57 -17.50 22.08
C GLY A 127 21.97 -18.23 20.87
N LYS A 128 20.66 -18.12 20.64
CA LYS A 128 19.96 -18.59 19.44
C LYS A 128 19.62 -17.41 18.53
N LYS A 129 19.57 -17.65 17.22
CA LYS A 129 19.04 -16.69 16.25
C LYS A 129 17.51 -16.70 16.35
N GLU A 130 16.92 -15.54 16.58
CA GLU A 130 15.47 -15.35 16.60
C GLU A 130 15.02 -14.76 15.25
N ILE A 131 13.93 -15.27 14.69
CA ILE A 131 13.25 -14.67 13.54
C ILE A 131 11.80 -14.42 13.93
N THR A 132 11.43 -13.15 14.03
CA THR A 132 10.03 -12.75 14.27
C THR A 132 9.32 -12.61 12.93
N LEU A 133 8.22 -13.36 12.77
CA LEU A 133 7.35 -13.35 11.60
C LEU A 133 6.05 -12.60 11.90
N ALA A 134 5.66 -11.70 11.00
CA ALA A 134 4.42 -10.95 11.09
C ALA A 134 3.83 -10.69 9.69
N LEU A 135 2.53 -10.43 9.61
CA LEU A 135 1.88 -9.97 8.39
C LEU A 135 1.52 -8.48 8.48
N ALA A 136 1.52 -7.81 7.33
CA ALA A 136 1.09 -6.44 7.15
C ALA A 136 0.04 -6.34 6.03
N ASN A 137 -0.70 -5.22 6.00
CA ASN A 137 -1.78 -4.93 5.05
C ASN A 137 -2.98 -5.91 5.12
N LEU A 138 -3.25 -6.45 6.31
CA LEU A 138 -4.37 -7.38 6.56
C LEU A 138 -5.74 -6.70 6.41
N ASP A 139 -5.79 -5.37 6.52
CA ASP A 139 -6.97 -4.54 6.25
C ASP A 139 -7.39 -4.55 4.77
N ARG A 140 -6.44 -4.83 3.87
CA ARG A 140 -6.68 -4.86 2.42
C ARG A 140 -7.13 -6.23 1.91
N MET A 141 -6.91 -7.29 2.71
CA MET A 141 -7.30 -8.65 2.38
C MET A 141 -7.28 -9.53 3.63
N PRO A 142 -8.41 -10.18 4.00
CA PRO A 142 -8.44 -11.06 5.15
C PRO A 142 -7.56 -12.30 4.91
N ALA A 143 -6.91 -12.78 5.97
CA ALA A 143 -6.16 -14.02 5.97
C ALA A 143 -6.73 -14.96 7.03
N TYR A 144 -7.25 -16.12 6.61
CA TYR A 144 -7.75 -17.18 7.49
C TYR A 144 -6.78 -18.34 7.64
N ALA A 145 -5.81 -18.44 6.74
CA ALA A 145 -4.67 -19.32 6.89
C ALA A 145 -3.42 -18.67 6.31
N VAL A 146 -2.27 -19.03 6.87
CA VAL A 146 -0.95 -18.55 6.44
C VAL A 146 0.01 -19.73 6.47
N ARG A 147 0.59 -20.06 5.32
CA ARG A 147 1.70 -21.01 5.24
C ARG A 147 2.99 -20.24 5.01
N VAL A 148 4.00 -20.50 5.84
CA VAL A 148 5.35 -19.97 5.67
C VAL A 148 6.33 -21.13 5.55
N ASP A 149 7.04 -21.17 4.43
CA ASP A 149 8.07 -22.15 4.14
C ASP A 149 9.44 -21.47 4.24
N ILE A 150 10.29 -21.96 5.15
CA ILE A 150 11.61 -21.41 5.43
C ILE A 150 12.68 -22.42 5.01
N SER A 151 13.54 -22.01 4.08
CA SER A 151 14.75 -22.74 3.72
C SER A 151 15.87 -22.36 4.69
N LEU A 152 16.25 -23.30 5.56
CA LEU A 152 17.13 -23.05 6.70
C LEU A 152 18.62 -22.95 6.33
N ASN A 153 19.02 -23.39 5.13
CA ASN A 153 20.38 -23.25 4.60
C ASN A 153 21.49 -23.62 5.61
N GLY A 154 21.35 -24.78 6.26
CA GLY A 154 22.31 -25.29 7.24
C GLY A 154 22.01 -24.94 8.70
N MET A 155 21.07 -24.02 8.96
CA MET A 155 20.54 -23.78 10.30
C MET A 155 19.67 -24.96 10.77
N LYS A 156 19.59 -25.12 12.09
CA LYS A 156 18.71 -26.08 12.76
C LYS A 156 17.55 -25.34 13.42
N TYR A 157 16.36 -25.90 13.29
CA TYR A 157 15.18 -25.42 14.00
C TYR A 157 15.24 -25.87 15.47
N GLU A 158 15.05 -24.91 16.38
CA GLU A 158 15.17 -25.13 17.83
C GLU A 158 13.83 -25.00 18.57
N GLY A 159 12.82 -24.40 17.94
CA GLY A 159 11.52 -24.13 18.56
C GLY A 159 10.89 -22.86 18.02
N ARG A 160 9.68 -22.58 18.50
CA ARG A 160 8.96 -21.34 18.17
C ARG A 160 8.08 -20.88 19.34
N GLU A 161 7.74 -19.61 19.33
CA GLU A 161 6.77 -18.99 20.24
C GLU A 161 5.70 -18.29 19.41
N ASP A 162 4.48 -18.81 19.45
CA ASP A 162 3.36 -18.33 18.63
C ASP A 162 2.65 -17.15 19.34
N THR A 163 2.36 -16.09 18.58
CA THR A 163 1.60 -14.91 19.06
C THR A 163 0.32 -14.80 18.26
N LEU A 164 -0.56 -15.78 18.42
CA LEU A 164 -1.76 -15.91 17.59
C LEU A 164 -3.01 -15.36 18.33
N PRO A 165 -4.00 -14.82 17.59
CA PRO A 165 -5.30 -14.48 18.14
C PRO A 165 -6.00 -15.70 18.78
N GLU A 166 -6.97 -15.44 19.64
CA GLU A 166 -7.87 -16.49 20.13
C GLU A 166 -8.56 -17.19 18.94
N GLY A 167 -8.75 -18.50 19.05
CA GLY A 167 -9.35 -19.30 17.97
C GLY A 167 -8.39 -19.69 16.84
N TRP A 168 -7.12 -19.24 16.86
CA TRP A 168 -6.12 -19.68 15.88
C TRP A 168 -5.30 -20.88 16.35
N GLY A 169 -4.97 -21.75 15.41
CA GLY A 169 -4.07 -22.88 15.59
C GLY A 169 -2.82 -22.78 14.73
N ALA A 170 -1.78 -23.55 15.09
CA ALA A 170 -0.57 -23.63 14.30
C ALA A 170 0.04 -25.04 14.28
N THR A 171 0.62 -25.43 13.14
CA THR A 171 1.39 -26.66 12.98
C THR A 171 2.76 -26.39 12.38
N GLN A 172 3.70 -27.31 12.54
CA GLN A 172 5.03 -27.25 11.98
C GLN A 172 5.45 -28.60 11.40
N ASN A 173 6.30 -28.55 10.39
CA ASN A 173 7.11 -29.66 9.94
C ASN A 173 8.54 -29.17 9.68
N ALA A 174 9.52 -29.75 10.37
CA ALA A 174 10.94 -29.44 10.19
C ALA A 174 11.66 -30.69 9.66
N SER A 175 11.99 -30.71 8.37
CA SER A 175 12.67 -31.85 7.75
C SER A 175 13.49 -31.41 6.54
N GLY A 176 14.59 -32.11 6.27
CA GLY A 176 15.41 -31.88 5.07
C GLY A 176 15.98 -30.47 4.92
N GLY A 177 16.24 -29.75 6.03
CA GLY A 177 16.73 -28.36 6.00
C GLY A 177 15.64 -27.33 5.65
N LYS A 178 14.37 -27.73 5.66
CA LYS A 178 13.21 -26.86 5.49
C LYS A 178 12.37 -26.88 6.77
N LEU A 179 11.81 -25.72 7.11
CA LEU A 179 10.77 -25.56 8.13
C LEU A 179 9.51 -25.05 7.45
N SER A 180 8.44 -25.83 7.51
CA SER A 180 7.11 -25.42 7.06
C SER A 180 6.25 -25.11 8.28
N LEU A 181 5.65 -23.93 8.29
CA LEU A 181 4.74 -23.44 9.33
C LEU A 181 3.37 -23.21 8.70
N LEU A 182 2.31 -23.64 9.37
CA LEU A 182 0.93 -23.35 8.98
C LEU A 182 0.20 -22.76 10.17
N PHE A 183 -0.36 -21.58 9.99
CA PHE A 183 -1.24 -20.88 10.93
C PHE A 183 -2.64 -20.83 10.33
N PHE A 184 -3.69 -21.05 11.11
CA PHE A 184 -5.06 -21.08 10.61
C PHE A 184 -6.08 -20.70 11.68
N ALA A 185 -7.17 -20.05 11.27
CA ALA A 185 -8.35 -19.88 12.09
C ALA A 185 -9.00 -21.25 12.34
N ALA A 186 -8.90 -21.79 13.55
CA ALA A 186 -9.39 -23.13 13.88
C ALA A 186 -10.93 -23.19 13.90
N ASP A 187 -11.59 -22.08 14.23
CA ASP A 187 -13.04 -21.93 14.12
C ASP A 187 -13.51 -21.49 12.71
N GLY A 188 -12.57 -21.06 11.86
CA GLY A 188 -12.82 -20.61 10.49
C GLY A 188 -13.54 -19.27 10.36
N THR A 189 -13.65 -18.48 11.44
CA THR A 189 -14.51 -17.28 11.47
C THR A 189 -13.77 -15.96 11.59
N ALA A 190 -12.67 -15.89 12.34
CA ALA A 190 -11.93 -14.65 12.56
C ALA A 190 -10.67 -14.57 11.69
N PRO A 191 -10.53 -13.55 10.81
CA PRO A 191 -9.30 -13.33 10.08
C PRO A 191 -8.16 -12.90 11.03
N LEU A 192 -6.92 -13.06 10.57
CA LEU A 192 -5.75 -12.68 11.36
C LEU A 192 -5.70 -11.16 11.56
N GLU A 193 -5.36 -10.71 12.77
CA GLU A 193 -5.26 -9.30 13.12
C GLU A 193 -3.82 -8.82 13.42
N GLY A 194 -2.80 -9.68 13.34
CA GLY A 194 -1.43 -9.30 13.72
C GLY A 194 -0.38 -10.39 13.57
N GLY A 195 0.66 -10.34 14.41
CA GLY A 195 1.86 -11.20 14.35
C GLY A 195 1.58 -12.71 14.27
N LEU A 196 2.59 -13.48 13.84
CA LEU A 196 2.47 -14.93 13.68
C LEU A 196 3.22 -15.67 14.78
N THR A 197 4.54 -15.57 14.76
CA THR A 197 5.40 -16.41 15.59
C THR A 197 6.81 -15.85 15.66
N LYS A 198 7.56 -16.29 16.65
CA LYS A 198 9.01 -16.21 16.70
C LYS A 198 9.59 -17.60 16.46
N VAL A 199 10.55 -17.71 15.55
CA VAL A 199 11.27 -18.96 15.26
C VAL A 199 12.67 -18.85 15.83
N TYR A 200 13.09 -19.86 16.58
CA TYR A 200 14.44 -19.97 17.13
C TYR A 200 15.27 -20.95 16.30
N LEU A 201 16.45 -20.51 15.88
CA LEU A 201 17.38 -21.29 15.09
C LEU A 201 18.77 -21.35 15.74
N SER A 202 19.50 -22.45 15.50
CA SER A 202 20.91 -22.60 15.85
C SER A 202 21.75 -22.98 14.62
N GLY A 203 23.07 -22.82 14.72
CA GLY A 203 24.00 -23.07 13.62
C GLY A 203 24.48 -21.81 12.94
N GLN A 204 25.06 -21.95 11.74
CA GLN A 204 25.60 -20.85 10.95
C GLN A 204 25.03 -20.88 9.54
N SER A 205 24.58 -19.72 9.08
CA SER A 205 24.20 -19.46 7.70
C SER A 205 24.28 -17.96 7.44
N ASP A 206 24.56 -17.58 6.21
CA ASP A 206 24.56 -16.17 5.83
C ASP A 206 23.14 -15.64 5.60
N THR A 207 22.27 -16.48 5.03
CA THR A 207 20.96 -16.10 4.54
C THR A 207 20.00 -17.27 4.63
N ILE A 208 18.75 -16.99 4.97
CA ILE A 208 17.62 -17.92 4.80
C ILE A 208 16.61 -17.33 3.81
N TYR A 209 15.80 -18.21 3.23
CA TYR A 209 14.75 -17.82 2.29
C TYR A 209 13.39 -18.20 2.84
N LEU A 210 12.41 -17.30 2.70
CA LEU A 210 11.05 -17.51 3.14
C LEU A 210 10.11 -17.34 1.95
N GLU A 211 9.22 -18.31 1.78
CA GLU A 211 8.11 -18.27 0.84
C GLU A 211 6.81 -18.31 1.64
N ALA A 212 5.82 -17.52 1.24
CA ALA A 212 4.56 -17.46 1.96
C ALA A 212 3.35 -17.45 1.03
N VAL A 213 2.29 -18.08 1.53
CA VAL A 213 0.96 -18.12 0.92
C VAL A 213 -0.06 -17.82 2.02
N ILE A 214 -1.04 -16.99 1.72
CA ILE A 214 -2.21 -16.78 2.58
C ILE A 214 -3.45 -17.37 1.91
N SER A 215 -4.46 -17.73 2.69
CA SER A 215 -5.79 -18.06 2.19
C SER A 215 -6.81 -17.05 2.71
N ASP A 216 -7.66 -16.54 1.83
CA ASP A 216 -8.79 -15.66 2.18
C ASP A 216 -10.08 -16.45 2.49
N GLY A 217 -9.97 -17.77 2.63
CA GLY A 217 -11.09 -18.69 2.84
C GLY A 217 -11.73 -19.18 1.54
N VAL A 218 -11.38 -18.60 0.39
CA VAL A 218 -11.87 -19.01 -0.94
C VAL A 218 -10.72 -19.48 -1.81
N SER A 219 -9.62 -18.73 -1.85
CA SER A 219 -8.44 -19.01 -2.66
C SER A 219 -7.14 -18.73 -1.92
N ASP A 220 -6.08 -19.34 -2.44
CA ASP A 220 -4.73 -19.14 -1.96
C ASP A 220 -4.02 -18.04 -2.77
N HIS A 221 -3.32 -17.16 -2.06
CA HIS A 221 -2.64 -16.01 -2.63
C HIS A 221 -1.18 -16.01 -2.22
N ARG A 222 -0.31 -15.99 -3.22
CA ARG A 222 1.13 -15.96 -3.02
C ARG A 222 1.58 -14.56 -2.57
N LEU A 223 2.47 -14.53 -1.58
CA LEU A 223 3.17 -13.33 -1.15
C LEU A 223 4.57 -13.25 -1.80
N PRO A 224 5.20 -12.07 -1.84
CA PRO A 224 6.59 -11.95 -2.27
C PRO A 224 7.54 -12.78 -1.39
N ASP A 225 8.56 -13.37 -2.00
CA ASP A 225 9.57 -14.14 -1.27
C ASP A 225 10.50 -13.21 -0.49
N ILE A 226 11.01 -13.65 0.67
CA ILE A 226 11.96 -12.90 1.50
C ILE A 226 13.31 -13.61 1.51
N SER A 227 14.37 -12.85 1.30
CA SER A 227 15.75 -13.27 1.57
C SER A 227 16.25 -12.53 2.80
N LEU A 228 16.44 -13.23 3.92
CA LEU A 228 16.85 -12.63 5.19
C LEU A 228 18.30 -13.00 5.51
N GLY A 229 19.17 -12.00 5.66
CA GLY A 229 20.57 -12.20 6.08
C GLY A 229 20.70 -12.41 7.59
N ILE A 230 21.17 -13.58 8.03
CA ILE A 230 21.09 -14.05 9.44
C ILE A 230 22.44 -14.32 10.14
N LYS A 231 23.54 -13.75 9.62
CA LYS A 231 24.85 -13.75 10.28
C LYS A 231 24.76 -13.44 11.78
#